data_AF-A0A838IUH4-F1
#
_entry.id   AF-A0A838IUH4-F1
#
_cell.length_a   1.000
_cell.length_b   1.000
_cell.length_c   1.000
_cell.angle_alpha   90.00
_cell.angle_beta   90.00
_cell.angle_gamma   90.00
#
_symmetry.space_group_name_H-M   'P 1'
#
loop_
_entity.id
_entity.type
_entity.pdbx_description
1 polymer ?
#
loop_
_entity_poly.entity_id
_entity_poly.type
_entity_poly.pdbx_seq_one_letter_code
_entity_poly.pdbx_strand_id
1 'polypeptide(L)'
;MLLAGLVLAAGQAPAEELVWRAGAPQPDLPEQVGPGYVRITIDSDGGTSGSLTVFRLREGATIAEFAEISDRIDQAFMEGGDVVAAFEEALALVDVVAEVTADADERRSVGVVLTEGRYALEYLPDEEGPRQRVYHELMVEGSPGAAAAPVPDATIQFVDFAFAIPPDLRAGEQTWHVINRGSQLHHMVIFSLADGATLEEFMEFMQQMETEGPPGADGENGEAIAAPYDYIGIASTGEESYHILDFEAGQYVAICFMPDHRGEATGQPHFMLGMVQVFRVGD
;
A
#
# COMPACT_ATOMS: atom_id res chain seq x y z
N MET A 1 -35.28 24.71 37.19
CA MET A 1 -35.36 23.59 36.23
C MET A 1 -34.27 23.80 35.21
N LEU A 2 -33.12 23.12 35.37
CA LEU A 2 -32.08 23.08 34.34
C LEU A 2 -32.45 21.97 33.36
N LEU A 3 -32.75 22.31 32.10
CA LEU A 3 -32.76 21.34 31.01
C LEU A 3 -31.30 21.03 30.65
N ALA A 4 -30.84 19.84 31.00
CA ALA A 4 -29.64 19.27 30.43
C ALA A 4 -29.97 18.85 28.99
N GLY A 5 -29.37 19.52 28.01
CA GLY A 5 -29.40 19.10 26.61
C GLY A 5 -28.59 17.81 26.47
N LEU A 6 -29.29 16.71 26.19
CA LEU A 6 -28.67 15.46 25.77
C LEU A 6 -28.17 15.68 24.33
N VAL A 7 -26.87 15.94 24.17
CA VAL A 7 -26.23 15.83 22.86
C VAL A 7 -26.16 14.33 22.55
N LEU A 8 -27.08 13.84 21.72
CA LEU A 8 -26.86 12.55 21.07
C LEU A 8 -25.65 12.72 20.15
N ALA A 9 -24.52 12.10 20.52
CA ALA A 9 -23.50 11.77 19.54
C ALA A 9 -24.16 10.81 18.54
N ALA A 10 -24.56 11.33 17.37
CA ALA A 10 -24.94 10.49 16.25
C ALA A 10 -23.68 9.69 15.87
N GLY A 11 -23.67 8.39 16.19
CA GLY A 11 -22.60 7.50 15.76
C GLY A 11 -22.49 7.54 14.23
N GLN A 12 -21.28 7.71 13.73
CA GLN A 12 -21.00 7.64 12.30
C GLN A 12 -21.41 6.26 11.79
N ALA A 13 -22.12 6.21 10.65
CA ALA A 13 -22.45 4.93 10.03
C ALA A 13 -21.14 4.16 9.73
N PRO A 14 -21.12 2.83 9.89
CA PRO A 14 -19.93 2.06 9.56
C PRO A 14 -19.58 2.24 8.08
N ALA A 15 -18.29 2.33 7.77
CA ALA A 15 -17.81 2.36 6.40
C ALA A 15 -18.26 1.09 5.66
N GLU A 16 -18.63 1.26 4.40
CA GLU A 16 -18.81 0.12 3.49
C GLU A 16 -17.47 -0.64 3.38
N GLU A 17 -17.52 -1.96 3.48
CA GLU A 17 -16.35 -2.83 3.41
C GLU A 17 -16.48 -3.75 2.19
N LEU A 18 -15.54 -3.64 1.26
CA LEU A 18 -15.42 -4.46 0.07
C LEU A 18 -14.38 -5.54 0.34
N VAL A 19 -14.83 -6.79 0.50
CA VAL A 19 -13.97 -7.90 0.93
C VAL A 19 -13.68 -8.82 -0.24
N TRP A 20 -12.41 -8.87 -0.64
CA TRP A 20 -11.90 -9.91 -1.52
C TRP A 20 -11.50 -11.13 -0.71
N ARG A 21 -12.13 -12.29 -0.97
CA ARG A 21 -11.73 -13.56 -0.35
C ARG A 21 -10.70 -14.26 -1.22
N ALA A 22 -9.50 -14.48 -0.70
CA ALA A 22 -8.44 -15.20 -1.40
C ALA A 22 -8.90 -16.63 -1.76
N GLY A 23 -8.45 -17.14 -2.91
CA GLY A 23 -8.79 -18.49 -3.38
C GLY A 23 -10.24 -18.69 -3.87
N ALA A 24 -11.11 -17.67 -3.79
CA ALA A 24 -12.44 -17.75 -4.38
C ALA A 24 -12.34 -17.70 -5.93
N PRO A 25 -13.10 -18.54 -6.67
CA PRO A 25 -13.05 -18.58 -8.14
C PRO A 25 -13.60 -17.30 -8.79
N GLN A 26 -14.38 -16.51 -8.04
CA GLN A 26 -14.88 -15.20 -8.44
C GLN A 26 -15.00 -14.33 -7.18
N PRO A 27 -14.60 -13.04 -7.24
CA PRO A 27 -14.76 -12.13 -6.12
C PRO A 27 -16.24 -11.92 -5.77
N ASP A 28 -16.57 -11.96 -4.49
CA ASP A 28 -17.91 -11.65 -3.94
C ASP A 28 -18.02 -10.15 -3.67
N LEU A 29 -17.85 -9.36 -4.75
CA LEU A 29 -17.82 -7.89 -4.71
C LEU A 29 -18.96 -7.29 -5.54
N PRO A 30 -19.53 -6.15 -5.13
CA PRO A 30 -20.54 -5.45 -5.92
C PRO A 30 -19.95 -4.90 -7.22
N GLU A 31 -20.74 -4.84 -8.28
CA GLU A 31 -20.36 -4.19 -9.54
C GLU A 31 -20.40 -2.65 -9.44
N GLN A 32 -21.13 -2.12 -8.45
CA GLN A 32 -21.34 -0.68 -8.26
C GLN A 32 -21.40 -0.30 -6.78
N VAL A 33 -20.79 0.83 -6.43
CA VAL A 33 -20.91 1.51 -5.13
C VAL A 33 -21.09 3.01 -5.31
N GLY A 34 -21.58 3.69 -4.27
CA GLY A 34 -21.60 5.15 -4.24
C GLY A 34 -20.21 5.75 -3.94
N PRO A 35 -19.94 7.01 -4.35
CA PRO A 35 -18.69 7.67 -3.98
C PRO A 35 -18.59 7.88 -2.46
N GLY A 36 -17.39 7.81 -1.89
CA GLY A 36 -17.18 8.00 -0.46
C GLY A 36 -16.10 7.10 0.13
N TYR A 37 -15.98 7.12 1.46
CA TYR A 37 -15.00 6.30 2.16
C TYR A 37 -15.45 4.84 2.24
N VAL A 38 -14.59 3.94 1.78
CA VAL A 38 -14.75 2.50 1.86
C VAL A 38 -13.50 1.86 2.44
N ARG A 39 -13.64 0.68 3.03
CA ARG A 39 -12.50 -0.21 3.34
C ARG A 39 -12.42 -1.28 2.28
N ILE A 40 -11.27 -1.40 1.64
CA ILE A 40 -10.95 -2.49 0.72
C ILE A 40 -10.14 -3.51 1.52
N THR A 41 -10.64 -4.74 1.60
CA THR A 41 -10.10 -5.78 2.49
C THR A 41 -9.74 -7.02 1.69
N ILE A 42 -8.55 -7.58 1.96
CA ILE A 42 -8.23 -8.97 1.61
C ILE A 42 -8.51 -9.83 2.83
N ASP A 43 -9.20 -10.93 2.59
CA ASP A 43 -9.46 -12.01 3.52
C ASP A 43 -8.74 -13.25 3.01
N SER A 44 -7.54 -13.51 3.54
CA SER A 44 -6.66 -14.60 3.14
C SER A 44 -6.81 -15.85 4.01
N ASP A 45 -7.93 -15.95 4.75
CA ASP A 45 -8.35 -17.16 5.47
C ASP A 45 -8.37 -18.36 4.51
N GLY A 46 -7.50 -19.35 4.75
CA GLY A 46 -7.36 -20.52 3.86
C GLY A 46 -6.01 -20.66 3.18
N GLY A 47 -5.04 -19.81 3.54
CA GLY A 47 -3.62 -20.07 3.35
C GLY A 47 -2.96 -19.49 2.10
N THR A 48 -3.62 -18.61 1.35
CA THR A 48 -3.04 -17.96 0.16
C THR A 48 -2.67 -16.52 0.47
N SER A 49 -1.38 -16.20 0.47
CA SER A 49 -0.90 -14.80 0.49
C SER A 49 -1.23 -14.11 -0.84
N GLY A 50 -1.33 -12.78 -0.85
CA GLY A 50 -1.52 -12.04 -2.08
C GLY A 50 -1.66 -10.53 -1.89
N SER A 51 -1.74 -9.82 -3.01
CA SER A 51 -2.02 -8.39 -3.06
C SER A 51 -3.34 -8.10 -3.75
N LEU A 52 -3.98 -7.01 -3.32
CA LEU A 52 -5.17 -6.44 -3.93
C LEU A 52 -4.90 -4.97 -4.20
N THR A 53 -4.85 -4.63 -5.48
CA THR A 53 -4.55 -3.29 -5.95
C THR A 53 -5.80 -2.66 -6.54
N VAL A 54 -6.08 -1.44 -6.12
CA VAL A 54 -7.20 -0.64 -6.59
C VAL A 54 -6.66 0.34 -7.62
N PHE A 55 -7.08 0.17 -8.87
CA PHE A 55 -6.74 1.06 -9.97
C PHE A 55 -7.95 1.91 -10.35
N ARG A 56 -7.77 3.22 -10.50
CA ARG A 56 -8.76 4.08 -11.18
C ARG A 56 -8.45 4.06 -12.67
N LEU A 57 -9.40 3.60 -13.48
CA LEU A 57 -9.25 3.60 -14.94
C LEU A 57 -9.44 5.02 -15.49
N ARG A 58 -8.53 5.45 -16.35
CA ARG A 58 -8.65 6.70 -17.10
C ARG A 58 -9.75 6.59 -18.15
N GLU A 59 -10.18 7.74 -18.66
CA GLU A 59 -11.22 7.81 -19.69
C GLU A 59 -10.78 6.99 -20.93
N GLY A 60 -11.65 6.09 -21.40
CA GLY A 60 -11.40 5.25 -22.56
C GLY A 60 -10.56 4.00 -22.32
N ALA A 61 -9.82 3.92 -21.20
CA ALA A 61 -9.03 2.72 -20.87
C ALA A 61 -9.93 1.51 -20.59
N THR A 62 -9.44 0.31 -20.92
CA THR A 62 -10.11 -0.96 -20.61
C THR A 62 -9.23 -1.85 -19.73
N ILE A 63 -9.87 -2.73 -18.95
CA ILE A 63 -9.15 -3.73 -18.14
C ILE A 63 -8.32 -4.66 -19.03
N ALA A 64 -8.82 -4.99 -20.23
CA ALA A 64 -8.10 -5.87 -21.16
C ALA A 64 -6.77 -5.25 -21.63
N GLU A 65 -6.79 -3.97 -22.05
CA GLU A 65 -5.57 -3.24 -22.43
C GLU A 65 -4.61 -3.11 -21.24
N PHE A 66 -5.13 -2.84 -20.05
CA PHE A 66 -4.32 -2.73 -18.85
C PHE A 66 -3.69 -4.07 -18.46
N ALA A 67 -4.44 -5.17 -18.49
CA ALA A 67 -3.94 -6.51 -18.15
C ALA A 67 -2.79 -6.95 -19.06
N GLU A 68 -2.86 -6.67 -20.37
CA GLU A 68 -1.76 -6.95 -21.30
C GLU A 68 -0.47 -6.19 -20.93
N ILE A 69 -0.59 -4.96 -20.40
CA ILE A 69 0.56 -4.18 -19.93
C ILE A 69 1.06 -4.71 -18.58
N SER A 70 0.18 -5.08 -17.66
CA SER A 70 0.55 -5.69 -16.38
C SER A 70 1.38 -6.97 -16.57
N ASP A 71 0.98 -7.84 -17.52
CA ASP A 71 1.75 -9.04 -17.86
C ASP A 71 3.16 -8.70 -18.40
N ARG A 72 3.27 -7.60 -19.17
CA ARG A 72 4.57 -7.11 -19.66
C ARG A 72 5.43 -6.51 -18.56
N ILE A 73 4.83 -5.85 -17.57
CA ILE A 73 5.53 -5.36 -16.38
C ILE A 73 6.16 -6.55 -15.64
N ASP A 74 5.37 -7.58 -15.37
CA ASP A 74 5.85 -8.80 -14.70
C ASP A 74 6.99 -9.46 -15.48
N GLN A 75 6.85 -9.58 -16.80
CA GLN A 75 7.91 -10.10 -17.67
C GLN A 75 9.17 -9.24 -17.61
N ALA A 76 9.04 -7.90 -17.64
CA ALA A 76 10.19 -6.99 -17.58
C ALA A 76 10.96 -7.11 -16.25
N PHE A 77 10.26 -7.34 -15.14
CA PHE A 77 10.89 -7.62 -13.85
C PHE A 77 11.57 -8.98 -13.80
N MET A 78 10.93 -10.05 -14.30
CA MET A 78 11.45 -11.42 -14.18
C MET A 78 12.54 -11.78 -15.20
N GLU A 79 12.35 -11.39 -16.45
CA GLU A 79 13.21 -11.79 -17.58
C GLU A 79 14.17 -10.68 -18.01
N GLY A 80 14.06 -9.51 -17.39
CA GLY A 80 14.75 -8.29 -17.78
C GLY A 80 14.04 -7.56 -18.92
N GLY A 81 13.88 -6.26 -18.78
CA GLY A 81 13.19 -5.41 -19.75
C GLY A 81 13.19 -3.94 -19.31
N ASP A 82 12.58 -3.09 -20.13
CA ASP A 82 12.39 -1.68 -19.79
C ASP A 82 11.15 -1.51 -18.90
N VAL A 83 11.35 -1.75 -17.60
CA VAL A 83 10.31 -1.62 -16.56
C VAL A 83 9.74 -0.20 -16.54
N VAL A 84 10.57 0.82 -16.76
CA VAL A 84 10.14 2.22 -16.75
C VAL A 84 9.18 2.51 -17.90
N ALA A 85 9.50 2.05 -19.11
CA ALA A 85 8.59 2.19 -20.24
C ALA A 85 7.25 1.48 -19.98
N ALA A 86 7.28 0.25 -19.42
CA ALA A 86 6.07 -0.50 -19.10
C ALA A 86 5.22 0.21 -18.03
N PHE A 87 5.85 0.84 -17.02
CA PHE A 87 5.17 1.65 -16.02
C PHE A 87 4.48 2.86 -16.63
N GLU A 88 5.18 3.63 -17.49
CA GLU A 88 4.58 4.81 -18.14
C GLU A 88 3.41 4.43 -19.05
N GLU A 89 3.50 3.29 -19.75
CA GLU A 89 2.39 2.76 -20.53
C GLU A 89 1.18 2.40 -19.65
N ALA A 90 1.40 1.73 -18.51
CA ALA A 90 0.34 1.42 -17.55
C ALA A 90 -0.29 2.69 -16.96
N LEU A 91 0.53 3.66 -16.56
CA LEU A 91 0.09 4.93 -15.99
C LEU A 91 -0.61 5.86 -16.98
N ALA A 92 -0.50 5.59 -18.29
CA ALA A 92 -1.33 6.23 -19.30
C ALA A 92 -2.78 5.72 -19.26
N LEU A 93 -3.03 4.54 -18.69
CA LEU A 93 -4.35 3.90 -18.60
C LEU A 93 -4.97 3.99 -17.21
N VAL A 94 -4.17 4.00 -16.14
CA VAL A 94 -4.67 3.93 -14.77
C VAL A 94 -3.94 4.87 -13.81
N ASP A 95 -4.60 5.19 -12.69
CA ASP A 95 -3.94 5.66 -11.47
C ASP A 95 -3.99 4.54 -10.43
N VAL A 96 -2.88 4.29 -9.73
CA VAL A 96 -2.83 3.33 -8.61
C VAL A 96 -3.34 4.04 -7.36
N VAL A 97 -4.53 3.67 -6.88
CA VAL A 97 -5.20 4.37 -5.78
C VAL A 97 -4.66 3.91 -4.43
N ALA A 98 -4.59 2.60 -4.25
CA ALA A 98 -4.02 1.95 -3.08
C ALA A 98 -3.74 0.48 -3.40
N GLU A 99 -2.83 -0.11 -2.63
CA GLU A 99 -2.61 -1.54 -2.59
C GLU A 99 -2.62 -1.99 -1.13
N VAL A 100 -3.14 -3.19 -0.91
CA VAL A 100 -3.06 -3.89 0.36
C VAL A 100 -2.51 -5.29 0.09
N THR A 101 -1.66 -5.78 0.98
CA THR A 101 -1.15 -7.16 0.96
C THR A 101 -1.65 -7.88 2.19
N ALA A 102 -1.83 -9.19 2.08
CA ALA A 102 -2.15 -10.05 3.21
C ALA A 102 -1.33 -11.33 3.09
N ASP A 103 -0.71 -11.72 4.20
CA ASP A 103 -0.10 -13.04 4.33
C ASP A 103 -1.18 -14.13 4.46
N ALA A 104 -0.75 -15.39 4.33
CA ALA A 104 -1.59 -16.56 4.57
C ALA A 104 -2.26 -16.49 5.94
N ASP A 105 -3.58 -16.70 5.97
CA ASP A 105 -4.42 -16.63 7.19
C ASP A 105 -4.43 -15.24 7.86
N GLU A 106 -4.19 -14.18 7.10
CA GLU A 106 -4.32 -12.79 7.53
C GLU A 106 -5.57 -12.12 6.93
N ARG A 107 -6.09 -11.11 7.63
CA ARG A 107 -7.10 -10.20 7.11
C ARG A 107 -6.59 -8.77 7.17
N ARG A 108 -6.44 -8.13 6.02
CA ARG A 108 -5.87 -6.78 5.91
C ARG A 108 -6.75 -5.84 5.13
N SER A 109 -6.80 -4.58 5.53
CA SER A 109 -7.63 -3.58 4.88
C SER A 109 -6.90 -2.26 4.69
N VAL A 110 -7.20 -1.60 3.57
CA VAL A 110 -6.85 -0.21 3.30
C VAL A 110 -8.13 0.61 3.15
N GLY A 111 -8.19 1.77 3.80
CA GLY A 111 -9.27 2.73 3.62
C GLY A 111 -8.98 3.65 2.43
N VAL A 112 -9.97 3.87 1.57
CA VAL A 112 -9.85 4.78 0.42
C VAL A 112 -11.10 5.63 0.27
N VAL A 113 -10.95 6.83 -0.28
CA VAL A 113 -12.09 7.67 -0.68
C VAL A 113 -12.30 7.50 -2.18
N LEU A 114 -13.34 6.75 -2.55
CA LEU A 114 -13.69 6.56 -3.95
C LEU A 114 -14.44 7.77 -4.50
N THR A 115 -13.98 8.28 -5.64
CA THR A 115 -14.66 9.33 -6.42
C THR A 115 -15.40 8.68 -7.58
N GLU A 116 -16.33 9.41 -8.20
CA GLU A 116 -17.02 8.89 -9.38
C GLU A 116 -16.03 8.46 -10.47
N GLY A 117 -16.26 7.29 -11.07
CA GLY A 117 -15.36 6.72 -12.07
C GLY A 117 -15.41 5.21 -12.15
N ARG A 118 -14.60 4.65 -13.04
CA ARG A 118 -14.41 3.21 -13.21
C ARG A 118 -13.14 2.77 -12.52
N TYR A 119 -13.21 1.64 -11.83
CA TYR A 119 -12.11 1.07 -11.10
C TYR A 119 -11.90 -0.39 -11.50
N ALA A 120 -10.65 -0.82 -11.46
CA ALA A 120 -10.28 -2.23 -11.53
C ALA A 120 -9.67 -2.62 -10.19
N LEU A 121 -10.27 -3.61 -9.53
CA LEU A 121 -9.68 -4.27 -8.38
C LEU A 121 -8.97 -5.51 -8.92
N GLU A 122 -7.65 -5.52 -8.78
CA GLU A 122 -6.79 -6.59 -9.23
C GLU A 122 -6.28 -7.37 -8.03
N TYR A 123 -6.57 -8.67 -7.98
CA TYR A 123 -5.96 -9.58 -7.05
C TYR A 123 -4.84 -10.37 -7.72
N LEU A 124 -3.68 -10.40 -7.09
CA LEU A 124 -2.51 -11.18 -7.48
C LEU A 124 -2.13 -12.12 -6.32
N PRO A 125 -2.33 -13.45 -6.46
CA PRO A 125 -1.87 -14.40 -5.46
C PRO A 125 -0.33 -14.48 -5.44
N ASP A 126 0.23 -14.58 -4.24
CA ASP A 126 1.66 -14.85 -4.03
C ASP A 126 1.88 -16.37 -3.95
N GLU A 127 1.94 -17.00 -5.13
CA GLU A 127 2.12 -18.45 -5.28
C GLU A 127 3.32 -18.77 -6.17
N GLU A 128 3.96 -19.92 -5.92
CA GLU A 128 5.00 -20.46 -6.80
C GLU A 128 4.41 -20.89 -8.15
N GLY A 129 4.91 -20.31 -9.26
CA GLY A 129 4.51 -20.66 -10.61
C GLY A 129 3.88 -19.49 -11.37
N PRO A 130 3.13 -19.75 -12.47
CA PRO A 130 2.50 -18.69 -13.23
C PRO A 130 1.40 -18.03 -12.39
N ARG A 131 1.64 -16.79 -11.97
CA ARG A 131 0.68 -15.99 -11.20
C ARG A 131 -0.49 -15.62 -12.11
N GLN A 132 -1.72 -15.91 -11.67
CA GLN A 132 -2.92 -15.53 -12.41
C GLN A 132 -3.58 -14.32 -11.75
N ARG A 133 -3.53 -13.18 -12.44
CA ARG A 133 -4.26 -11.97 -12.06
C ARG A 133 -5.76 -12.19 -12.20
N VAL A 134 -6.53 -11.74 -11.21
CA VAL A 134 -7.99 -11.74 -11.26
C VAL A 134 -8.47 -10.31 -11.11
N TYR A 135 -9.30 -9.87 -12.05
CA TYR A 135 -9.84 -8.51 -12.06
C TYR A 135 -11.33 -8.50 -11.71
N HIS A 136 -11.74 -7.48 -10.97
CA HIS A 136 -13.12 -7.10 -10.76
C HIS A 136 -13.32 -5.64 -11.18
N GLU A 137 -14.26 -5.38 -12.08
CA GLU A 137 -14.62 -4.01 -12.43
C GLU A 137 -15.61 -3.46 -11.40
N LEU A 138 -15.33 -2.26 -10.89
CA LEU A 138 -16.17 -1.55 -9.95
C LEU A 138 -16.54 -0.18 -10.52
N MET A 139 -17.83 0.08 -10.70
CA MET A 139 -18.33 1.42 -11.03
C MET A 139 -18.60 2.21 -9.75
N VAL A 140 -18.06 3.41 -9.65
CA VAL A 140 -18.37 4.35 -8.56
C VAL A 140 -19.26 5.44 -9.12
N GLU A 141 -20.55 5.41 -8.78
CA GLU A 141 -21.52 6.40 -9.24
C GLU A 141 -22.74 6.47 -8.31
N GLY A 142 -23.56 7.51 -8.48
CA GLY A 142 -24.83 7.64 -7.76
C GLY A 142 -24.70 8.45 -6.47
N SER A 143 -25.46 8.07 -5.45
CA SER A 143 -25.50 8.85 -4.19
C SER A 143 -24.28 8.54 -3.33
N PRO A 144 -23.61 9.56 -2.75
CA PRO A 144 -22.48 9.32 -1.87
C PRO A 144 -22.84 8.42 -0.69
N GLY A 145 -21.91 7.54 -0.32
CA GLY A 145 -21.98 6.75 0.89
C GLY A 145 -22.08 7.64 2.14
N ALA A 146 -22.72 7.13 3.18
CA ALA A 146 -22.96 7.90 4.41
C ALA A 146 -21.72 8.00 5.32
N ALA A 147 -20.71 7.16 5.11
CA ALA A 147 -19.51 7.11 5.94
C ALA A 147 -18.47 8.13 5.48
N ALA A 148 -18.03 9.00 6.39
CA ALA A 148 -16.83 9.80 6.18
C ALA A 148 -15.57 8.97 6.50
N ALA A 149 -14.42 9.40 5.97
CA ALA A 149 -13.13 8.85 6.36
C ALA A 149 -12.88 9.03 7.87
N PRO A 150 -12.11 8.12 8.51
CA PRO A 150 -11.74 8.27 9.90
C PRO A 150 -10.88 9.52 10.11
N VAL A 151 -10.91 10.06 11.32
CA VAL A 151 -9.98 11.12 11.72
C VAL A 151 -8.61 10.46 11.93
N PRO A 152 -7.55 10.87 11.22
CA PRO A 152 -6.24 10.27 11.38
C PRO A 152 -5.54 10.73 12.65
N ASP A 153 -4.75 9.84 13.23
CA ASP A 153 -3.81 10.13 14.31
C ASP A 153 -2.54 10.81 13.76
N ALA A 154 -2.14 10.44 12.55
CA ALA A 154 -0.99 10.98 11.84
C ALA A 154 -1.27 11.15 10.34
N THR A 155 -0.67 12.17 9.73
CA THR A 155 -0.65 12.34 8.28
C THR A 155 0.77 12.14 7.78
N ILE A 156 0.96 11.15 6.93
CA ILE A 156 2.24 10.86 6.26
C ILE A 156 2.15 11.35 4.83
N GLN A 157 3.21 11.99 4.33
CA GLN A 157 3.25 12.40 2.93
C GLN A 157 4.48 11.81 2.24
N PHE A 158 4.27 11.33 1.01
CA PHE A 158 5.35 11.03 0.07
C PHE A 158 5.59 12.31 -0.73
N VAL A 159 6.79 12.87 -0.66
CA VAL A 159 7.12 14.17 -1.28
C VAL A 159 8.39 13.99 -2.11
N ASP A 160 8.20 13.74 -3.40
CA ASP A 160 9.26 13.30 -4.31
C ASP A 160 10.06 12.16 -3.66
N PHE A 161 11.38 12.23 -3.56
CA PHE A 161 12.21 11.17 -2.96
C PHE A 161 12.35 11.28 -1.43
N ALA A 162 11.30 11.71 -0.72
CA ALA A 162 11.32 11.84 0.73
C ALA A 162 9.98 11.45 1.38
N PHE A 163 10.07 11.04 2.66
CA PHE A 163 8.93 10.88 3.52
C PHE A 163 8.79 12.13 4.42
N ALA A 164 7.57 12.61 4.61
CA ALA A 164 7.25 13.57 5.66
C ALA A 164 6.46 12.85 6.76
N ILE A 165 7.19 12.38 7.77
CA ILE A 165 6.66 11.66 8.94
C ILE A 165 6.64 12.62 10.14
N PRO A 166 5.51 12.75 10.87
CA PRO A 166 5.46 13.60 12.06
C PRO A 166 6.36 13.02 13.18
N PRO A 167 6.95 13.87 14.03
CA PRO A 167 7.91 13.42 15.03
C PRO A 167 7.27 12.72 16.25
N ASP A 168 5.97 12.91 16.47
CA ASP A 168 5.27 12.53 17.71
C ASP A 168 4.33 11.32 17.50
N LEU A 169 4.82 10.26 16.85
CA LEU A 169 4.09 8.99 16.75
C LEU A 169 4.11 8.26 18.09
N ARG A 170 3.01 7.59 18.43
CA ARG A 170 2.74 6.95 19.74
C ARG A 170 2.55 5.44 19.64
N ALA A 171 2.86 4.68 20.67
CA ALA A 171 2.62 3.24 20.63
C ALA A 171 1.11 2.92 20.57
N GLY A 172 0.79 1.73 20.08
CA GLY A 172 -0.56 1.20 19.89
C GLY A 172 -1.16 1.47 18.52
N GLU A 173 -2.42 1.05 18.37
CA GLU A 173 -3.21 1.24 17.16
C GLU A 173 -3.35 2.73 16.80
N GLN A 174 -3.03 3.06 15.56
CA GLN A 174 -3.18 4.38 14.98
C GLN A 174 -3.77 4.31 13.58
N THR A 175 -4.56 5.32 13.23
CA THR A 175 -4.97 5.59 11.85
C THR A 175 -4.01 6.57 11.19
N TRP A 176 -3.29 6.12 10.17
CA TRP A 176 -2.45 6.97 9.33
C TRP A 176 -3.20 7.37 8.06
N HIS A 177 -3.24 8.67 7.76
CA HIS A 177 -3.63 9.19 6.46
C HIS A 177 -2.37 9.40 5.62
N VAL A 178 -2.20 8.58 4.60
CA VAL A 178 -1.03 8.62 3.72
C VAL A 178 -1.43 9.30 2.42
N ILE A 179 -0.62 10.27 1.98
CA ILE A 179 -0.89 11.03 0.76
C ILE A 179 0.35 11.07 -0.10
N ASN A 180 0.24 10.68 -1.37
CA ASN A 180 1.29 10.93 -2.32
C ASN A 180 1.20 12.38 -2.86
N ARG A 181 2.13 13.23 -2.43
CA ARG A 181 2.29 14.62 -2.90
C ARG A 181 3.46 14.77 -3.89
N GLY A 182 4.18 13.70 -4.17
CA GLY A 182 5.29 13.64 -5.13
C GLY A 182 4.82 13.53 -6.57
N SER A 183 5.78 13.64 -7.49
CA SER A 183 5.54 13.58 -8.94
C SER A 183 5.58 12.16 -9.54
N GLN A 184 5.83 11.14 -8.73
CA GLN A 184 6.00 9.74 -9.12
C GLN A 184 5.20 8.78 -8.23
N LEU A 185 5.11 7.52 -8.65
CA LEU A 185 4.59 6.43 -7.82
C LEU A 185 5.47 6.25 -6.59
N HIS A 186 4.84 6.10 -5.43
CA HIS A 186 5.56 5.82 -4.19
C HIS A 186 4.83 4.76 -3.37
N HIS A 187 5.60 4.01 -2.60
CA HIS A 187 5.15 3.12 -1.53
C HIS A 187 6.02 3.35 -0.30
N MET A 188 5.64 2.76 0.83
CA MET A 188 6.45 2.78 2.04
C MET A 188 6.54 1.37 2.60
N VAL A 189 7.72 0.76 2.49
CA VAL A 189 8.04 -0.47 3.22
C VAL A 189 8.63 -0.06 4.57
N ILE A 190 8.14 -0.67 5.64
CA ILE A 190 8.54 -0.35 7.01
C ILE A 190 9.25 -1.56 7.61
N PHE A 191 10.43 -1.31 8.18
CA PHE A 191 11.15 -2.27 9.01
C PHE A 191 11.23 -1.75 10.44
N SER A 192 11.07 -2.64 11.42
CA SER A 192 11.51 -2.36 12.78
C SER A 192 13.03 -2.43 12.84
N LEU A 193 13.64 -1.61 13.71
CA LEU A 193 15.08 -1.56 13.93
C LEU A 193 15.40 -1.95 15.37
N ALA A 194 16.49 -2.70 15.54
CA ALA A 194 17.07 -2.98 16.85
C ALA A 194 17.49 -1.67 17.55
N ASP A 195 17.48 -1.68 18.87
CA ASP A 195 17.81 -0.51 19.67
C ASP A 195 19.21 0.03 19.34
N GLY A 196 19.25 1.27 18.87
CA GLY A 196 20.51 1.96 18.53
C GLY A 196 21.06 1.66 17.15
N ALA A 197 20.38 0.82 16.35
CA ALA A 197 20.75 0.59 14.97
C ALA A 197 20.68 1.89 14.15
N THR A 198 21.69 2.06 13.31
CA THR A 198 21.85 3.22 12.44
C THR A 198 21.26 2.95 11.05
N LEU A 199 20.99 4.03 10.31
CA LEU A 199 20.60 3.90 8.91
C LEU A 199 21.71 3.23 8.07
N GLU A 200 22.98 3.50 8.37
CA GLU A 200 24.12 2.89 7.66
C GLU A 200 24.13 1.37 7.85
N GLU A 201 24.01 0.90 9.09
CA GLU A 201 23.90 -0.53 9.40
C GLU A 201 22.67 -1.16 8.71
N PHE A 202 21.52 -0.47 8.69
CA PHE A 202 20.34 -0.93 7.95
C PHE A 202 20.60 -1.09 6.45
N MET A 203 21.29 -0.13 5.82
CA MET A 203 21.63 -0.24 4.39
C MET A 203 22.60 -1.39 4.12
N GLU A 204 23.57 -1.64 5.01
CA GLU A 204 24.45 -2.81 4.94
C GLU A 204 23.67 -4.12 5.09
N PHE A 205 22.72 -4.17 6.02
CA PHE A 205 21.81 -5.31 6.19
C PHE A 205 20.97 -5.56 4.93
N MET A 206 20.39 -4.52 4.31
CA MET A 206 19.64 -4.67 3.08
C MET A 206 20.49 -5.20 1.92
N GLN A 207 21.74 -4.74 1.81
CA GLN A 207 22.68 -5.28 0.82
C GLN A 207 23.00 -6.75 1.08
N GLN A 208 23.23 -7.14 2.34
CA GLN A 208 23.45 -8.54 2.73
C GLN A 208 22.21 -9.39 2.41
N MET A 209 21.01 -8.93 2.75
CA MET A 209 19.74 -9.60 2.42
C MET A 209 19.63 -9.91 0.92
N GLU A 210 20.01 -8.96 0.06
CA GLU A 210 19.95 -9.11 -1.39
C GLU A 210 20.97 -10.14 -1.92
N THR A 211 22.20 -10.15 -1.38
CA THR A 211 23.29 -10.99 -1.90
C THR A 211 23.39 -12.36 -1.25
N GLU A 212 23.04 -12.47 0.03
CA GLU A 212 23.28 -13.63 0.90
C GLU A 212 21.97 -14.22 1.46
N GLY A 213 20.86 -13.49 1.39
CA GLY A 213 19.59 -13.87 2.03
C GLY A 213 19.53 -13.44 3.51
N PRO A 214 18.44 -13.77 4.23
CA PRO A 214 18.24 -13.32 5.61
C PRO A 214 19.31 -13.82 6.58
N PRO A 215 19.83 -12.96 7.48
CA PRO A 215 20.73 -13.40 8.54
C PRO A 215 20.14 -14.57 9.34
N GLY A 216 20.94 -15.63 9.49
CA GLY A 216 20.55 -16.83 10.23
C GLY A 216 19.78 -17.87 9.41
N ALA A 217 19.51 -17.64 8.12
CA ALA A 217 18.94 -18.65 7.22
C ALA A 217 19.83 -19.90 7.09
N ASP A 218 21.14 -19.73 7.25
CA ASP A 218 22.18 -20.77 7.29
C ASP A 218 22.73 -21.03 8.70
N GLY A 219 22.27 -20.27 9.70
CA GLY A 219 22.68 -20.36 11.10
C GLY A 219 24.01 -19.70 11.45
N GLU A 220 24.62 -18.91 10.54
CA GLU A 220 25.95 -18.33 10.76
C GLU A 220 25.94 -16.83 11.11
N ASN A 221 24.84 -16.11 10.82
CA ASN A 221 24.72 -14.67 11.02
C ASN A 221 23.89 -14.37 12.29
N GLY A 222 24.39 -13.48 13.14
CA GLY A 222 23.83 -13.16 14.48
C GLY A 222 22.40 -12.58 14.48
N GLU A 223 21.99 -11.96 15.59
CA GLU A 223 20.66 -11.34 15.70
C GLU A 223 20.45 -10.26 14.62
N ALA A 224 19.32 -10.31 13.91
CA ALA A 224 19.00 -9.36 12.85
C ALA A 224 18.81 -7.95 13.43
N ILE A 225 19.46 -6.95 12.81
CA ILE A 225 19.33 -5.55 13.23
C ILE A 225 18.01 -4.90 12.78
N ALA A 226 17.26 -5.57 11.90
CA ALA A 226 16.01 -5.11 11.35
C ALA A 226 15.10 -6.29 11.01
N ALA A 227 13.79 -6.08 11.05
CA ALA A 227 12.79 -7.05 10.61
C ALA A 227 11.68 -6.35 9.81
N PRO A 228 11.12 -6.99 8.75
CA PRO A 228 9.92 -6.49 8.09
C PRO A 228 8.84 -6.24 9.13
N TYR A 229 8.15 -5.11 9.01
CA TYR A 229 7.14 -4.70 9.97
C TYR A 229 5.80 -4.43 9.29
N ASP A 230 5.76 -3.56 8.28
CA ASP A 230 4.53 -3.28 7.54
C ASP A 230 4.81 -2.75 6.13
N TYR A 231 3.77 -2.65 5.32
CA TYR A 231 3.79 -2.17 3.95
C TYR A 231 2.58 -1.28 3.66
N ILE A 232 2.86 -0.04 3.25
CA ILE A 232 1.88 0.87 2.67
C ILE A 232 2.06 0.84 1.16
N GLY A 233 1.02 0.32 0.50
CA GLY A 233 0.96 0.05 -0.93
C GLY A 233 1.28 1.21 -1.87
N ILE A 234 1.49 0.86 -3.14
CA ILE A 234 1.79 1.82 -4.21
C ILE A 234 0.63 2.81 -4.37
N ALA A 235 0.99 4.10 -4.47
CA ALA A 235 0.05 5.18 -4.74
C ALA A 235 0.56 6.09 -5.87
N SER A 236 -0.31 6.40 -6.83
CA SER A 236 -0.12 7.45 -7.85
C SER A 236 -0.06 8.83 -7.23
N THR A 237 0.53 9.79 -7.95
CA THR A 237 0.53 11.21 -7.58
C THR A 237 -0.88 11.70 -7.26
N GLY A 238 -1.06 12.28 -6.07
CA GLY A 238 -2.31 12.84 -5.60
C GLY A 238 -3.25 11.86 -4.91
N GLU A 239 -2.98 10.55 -4.99
CA GLU A 239 -3.80 9.54 -4.31
C GLU A 239 -3.52 9.50 -2.81
N GLU A 240 -4.53 9.07 -2.07
CA GLU A 240 -4.52 9.01 -0.62
C GLU A 240 -5.21 7.74 -0.09
N SER A 241 -4.72 7.27 1.04
CA SER A 241 -5.24 6.08 1.70
C SER A 241 -5.14 6.18 3.22
N TYR A 242 -5.92 5.35 3.90
CA TYR A 242 -6.00 5.27 5.36
C TYR A 242 -5.58 3.89 5.80
N HIS A 243 -4.61 3.84 6.71
CA HIS A 243 -4.02 2.60 7.20
C HIS A 243 -4.19 2.53 8.71
N ILE A 244 -4.60 1.37 9.20
CA ILE A 244 -4.66 1.10 10.64
C ILE A 244 -3.44 0.25 10.95
N LEU A 245 -2.55 0.78 11.78
CA LEU A 245 -1.24 0.20 12.10
C LEU A 245 -1.08 0.14 13.62
N ASP A 246 -0.46 -0.92 14.14
CA ASP A 246 -0.30 -1.13 15.59
C ASP A 246 1.18 -1.20 15.99
N PHE A 247 1.73 -0.04 16.37
CA PHE A 247 3.17 0.11 16.63
C PHE A 247 3.53 -0.14 18.09
N GLU A 248 4.63 -0.86 18.31
CA GLU A 248 5.33 -0.83 19.58
C GLU A 248 6.19 0.44 19.67
N ALA A 249 6.47 0.89 20.89
CA ALA A 249 7.47 1.94 21.09
C ALA A 249 8.83 1.46 20.59
N GLY A 250 9.52 2.25 19.77
CA GLY A 250 10.74 1.79 19.12
C GLY A 250 11.25 2.67 17.99
N GLN A 251 12.22 2.12 17.27
CA GLN A 251 12.83 2.72 16.10
C GLN A 251 12.45 1.92 14.85
N TYR A 252 12.16 2.64 13.78
CA TYR A 252 11.71 2.08 12.52
C TYR A 252 12.43 2.78 11.36
N VAL A 253 12.45 2.12 10.21
CA VAL A 253 12.90 2.73 8.95
C VAL A 253 11.84 2.54 7.89
N ALA A 254 11.50 3.64 7.22
CA ALA A 254 10.69 3.66 6.01
C ALA A 254 11.61 3.71 4.80
N ILE A 255 11.31 2.92 3.76
CA ILE A 255 12.10 2.84 2.54
C ILE A 255 11.19 2.67 1.30
N CYS A 256 11.51 3.37 0.20
CA CYS A 256 10.81 3.24 -1.08
C CYS A 256 11.70 2.60 -2.15
N PHE A 257 11.30 1.43 -2.63
CA PHE A 257 11.95 0.71 -3.73
C PHE A 257 11.44 1.03 -5.14
N MET A 258 10.45 1.94 -5.30
CA MET A 258 9.94 2.25 -6.63
C MET A 258 11.06 2.80 -7.52
N PRO A 259 11.15 2.38 -8.80
CA PRO A 259 12.13 2.93 -9.72
C PRO A 259 11.79 4.39 -10.06
N ASP A 260 12.82 5.20 -10.27
CA ASP A 260 12.68 6.52 -10.90
C ASP A 260 12.17 6.34 -12.34
N HIS A 261 10.88 6.59 -12.54
CA HIS A 261 10.21 6.32 -13.82
C HIS A 261 10.00 7.58 -14.66
N ARG A 262 10.35 8.76 -14.13
CA ARG A 262 10.18 10.08 -14.80
C ARG A 262 11.36 11.04 -14.66
N GLY A 263 12.34 10.73 -13.82
CA GLY A 263 13.47 11.59 -13.50
C GLY A 263 14.75 11.26 -14.27
N GLU A 264 15.80 11.98 -13.91
CA GLU A 264 17.12 11.90 -14.57
C GLU A 264 17.91 10.63 -14.18
N ALA A 265 17.51 9.95 -13.10
CA ALA A 265 18.13 8.72 -12.62
C ALA A 265 17.28 7.50 -13.03
N THR A 266 16.77 7.51 -14.25
CA THR A 266 15.80 6.54 -14.77
C THR A 266 16.14 5.09 -14.39
N GLY A 267 15.21 4.41 -13.73
CA GLY A 267 15.33 3.03 -13.27
C GLY A 267 16.01 2.84 -11.91
N GLN A 268 16.69 3.85 -11.37
CA GLN A 268 17.28 3.79 -10.04
C GLN A 268 16.18 3.79 -8.98
N PRO A 269 16.21 2.91 -7.96
CA PRO A 269 15.19 2.88 -6.92
C PRO A 269 15.24 4.15 -6.07
N HIS A 270 14.07 4.64 -5.65
CA HIS A 270 13.93 5.93 -4.94
C HIS A 270 14.74 6.03 -3.66
N PHE A 271 14.96 4.94 -2.93
CA PHE A 271 15.81 4.95 -1.74
C PHE A 271 17.26 5.38 -2.06
N MET A 272 17.78 5.02 -3.24
CA MET A 272 19.10 5.46 -3.70
C MET A 272 19.13 6.94 -4.09
N LEU A 273 17.94 7.56 -4.24
CA LEU A 273 17.77 8.99 -4.44
C LEU A 273 17.46 9.74 -3.13
N GLY A 274 17.46 9.03 -2.00
CA GLY A 274 17.26 9.59 -0.66
C GLY A 274 15.94 9.20 0.02
N MET A 275 15.08 8.41 -0.63
CA MET A 275 13.77 8.02 -0.07
C MET A 275 13.87 6.86 0.93
N VAL A 276 14.63 7.11 1.99
CA VAL A 276 14.80 6.24 3.14
C VAL A 276 14.92 7.11 4.39
N GLN A 277 14.16 6.78 5.43
CA GLN A 277 14.11 7.60 6.64
C GLN A 277 13.89 6.76 7.88
N VAL A 278 14.74 6.98 8.88
CA VAL A 278 14.52 6.47 10.24
C VAL A 278 13.51 7.36 10.96
N PHE A 279 12.54 6.76 11.63
CA PHE A 279 11.58 7.44 12.50
C PHE A 279 11.43 6.70 13.83
N ARG A 280 10.85 7.38 14.82
CA ARG A 280 10.62 6.81 16.16
C ARG A 280 9.14 6.80 16.47
N VAL A 281 8.73 5.77 17.19
CA VAL A 281 7.44 5.68 17.86
C VAL A 281 7.72 5.74 19.36
N GLY A 282 7.12 6.72 20.04
CA GLY A 282 7.23 6.90 21.49
C GLY A 282 6.17 6.14 22.27
N ASP A 283 6.32 6.12 23.60
CA ASP A 283 5.32 5.58 24.53
C ASP A 283 4.00 6.38 24.54
#